data_AF-Q0SIV0-F1
#
_entry.id   AF-Q0SIV0-F1
#
_cell.length_a   1.000
_cell.length_b   1.000
_cell.length_c   1.000
_cell.angle_alpha   90.00
_cell.angle_beta   90.00
_cell.angle_gamma   90.00
#
_symmetry.space_group_name_H-M   'P 1'
#
loop_
_entity.id
_entity.type
_entity.pdbx_description
1 polymer ?
#
loop_
_entity_poly.entity_id
_entity_poly.type
_entity_poly.pdbx_seq_one_letter_code
_entity_poly.pdbx_strand_id
1 'polypeptide(L)'
;MAVLDSGRYRALMAVLAQCRTGPPFIAPADSRSIRKATRKAGRKADKRLIAVVADTDDAALHRARKAAKRARYAAELARPVLGKKKTTKKAAEYKKIQTVLSEHQDSVVAAETLRTLGARTGTTPGENGFAFGLLRARTTGSPAGASRHRATDQLAHSWVGPRVVRVRVGPQPAQSVTRAQTWVVAAKD
;
A
#
# COMPACT_ATOMS: atom_id res chain seq x y z
N MET A 1 -14.35 4.47 -26.09
CA MET A 1 -15.48 3.53 -26.22
C MET A 1 -15.06 2.17 -26.78
N ALA A 2 -14.26 2.11 -27.87
CA ALA A 2 -13.85 0.87 -28.54
C ALA A 2 -13.36 -0.31 -27.66
N VAL A 3 -12.66 -0.04 -26.54
CA VAL A 3 -12.20 -1.11 -25.62
C VAL A 3 -13.36 -1.82 -24.92
N LEU A 4 -14.40 -1.08 -24.51
CA LEU A 4 -15.57 -1.63 -23.82
C LEU A 4 -16.53 -2.33 -24.79
N ASP A 5 -16.55 -1.92 -26.06
CA ASP A 5 -17.36 -2.57 -27.10
C ASP A 5 -16.68 -3.82 -27.69
N SER A 6 -15.41 -4.06 -27.34
CA SER A 6 -14.63 -5.16 -27.88
C SER A 6 -15.18 -6.55 -27.49
N GLY A 7 -14.99 -7.52 -28.39
CA GLY A 7 -15.32 -8.92 -28.12
C GLY A 7 -14.60 -9.48 -26.88
N ARG A 8 -13.36 -9.05 -26.64
CA ARG A 8 -12.60 -9.40 -25.44
C ARG A 8 -13.31 -8.95 -24.15
N TYR A 9 -13.84 -7.73 -24.10
CA TYR A 9 -14.56 -7.24 -22.93
C TYR A 9 -15.83 -8.05 -22.67
N ARG A 10 -16.62 -8.31 -23.72
CA ARG A 10 -17.84 -9.13 -23.62
C ARG A 10 -17.55 -10.54 -23.14
N ALA A 11 -16.49 -11.17 -23.65
CA ALA A 11 -16.03 -12.49 -23.20
C ALA A 11 -15.64 -12.50 -21.71
N LEU A 12 -14.91 -11.47 -21.24
CA LEU A 12 -14.58 -11.33 -19.83
C LEU A 12 -15.85 -11.19 -18.96
N MET A 13 -16.82 -10.40 -19.39
CA MET A 13 -18.08 -10.23 -18.66
C MET A 13 -18.88 -11.54 -18.60
N ALA A 14 -18.91 -12.33 -19.68
CA ALA A 14 -19.56 -13.64 -19.69
C ALA A 14 -18.92 -14.59 -18.67
N VAL A 15 -17.58 -14.66 -18.60
CA VAL A 15 -16.87 -15.47 -17.60
C VAL A 15 -17.19 -15.02 -16.16
N LEU A 16 -17.21 -13.71 -15.90
CA LEU A 16 -17.55 -13.19 -14.58
C LEU A 16 -19.01 -13.48 -14.19
N ALA A 17 -19.94 -13.40 -15.14
CA ALA A 17 -21.34 -13.77 -14.93
C ALA A 17 -21.47 -15.25 -14.57
N GLN A 18 -20.77 -16.14 -15.27
CA GLN A 18 -20.72 -17.56 -14.98
C GLN A 18 -20.15 -17.85 -13.58
N CYS A 19 -19.04 -17.20 -13.21
CA CYS A 19 -18.44 -17.35 -11.89
C CYS A 19 -19.36 -16.90 -10.74
N ARG A 20 -20.31 -15.99 -11.00
CA ARG A 20 -21.25 -15.50 -9.98
C ARG A 20 -22.34 -16.54 -9.68
N THR A 21 -22.84 -17.25 -10.70
CA THR A 21 -23.96 -18.19 -10.58
C THR A 21 -23.52 -19.62 -10.36
N GLY A 22 -22.41 -20.03 -11.00
CA GLY A 22 -21.81 -21.35 -10.88
C GLY A 22 -20.29 -21.24 -10.73
N PRO A 23 -19.79 -20.77 -9.56
CA PRO A 23 -18.37 -20.63 -9.34
C PRO A 23 -17.68 -22.00 -9.46
N PRO A 24 -16.57 -22.12 -10.22
CA PRO A 24 -15.86 -23.38 -10.40
C PRO A 24 -14.98 -23.68 -9.16
N PHE A 25 -15.62 -23.97 -8.02
CA PHE A 25 -14.90 -24.32 -6.80
C PHE A 25 -14.39 -25.76 -6.86
N ILE A 26 -13.11 -25.95 -6.53
CA ILE A 26 -12.45 -27.27 -6.45
C ILE A 26 -12.89 -28.02 -5.17
N ALA A 27 -13.31 -27.29 -4.14
CA ALA A 27 -13.84 -27.84 -2.90
C ALA A 27 -14.77 -26.82 -2.19
N PRO A 28 -15.73 -27.29 -1.36
CA PRO A 28 -16.55 -26.39 -0.55
C PRO A 28 -15.72 -25.53 0.41
N ALA A 29 -16.03 -24.24 0.49
CA ALA A 29 -15.42 -23.34 1.45
C ALA A 29 -16.10 -23.47 2.81
N ASP A 30 -15.46 -24.16 3.75
CA ASP A 30 -15.94 -24.26 5.12
C ASP A 30 -15.53 -23.06 5.99
N SER A 31 -16.16 -22.92 7.17
CA SER A 31 -15.81 -21.84 8.11
C SER A 31 -14.34 -21.86 8.53
N ARG A 32 -13.69 -23.04 8.57
CA ARG A 32 -12.29 -23.19 8.97
C ARG A 32 -11.35 -22.59 7.91
N SER A 33 -11.59 -22.88 6.64
CA SER A 33 -10.82 -22.37 5.50
C SER A 33 -10.96 -20.85 5.37
N ILE A 34 -12.16 -20.29 5.56
CA ILE A 34 -12.40 -18.84 5.58
C ILE A 34 -11.61 -18.17 6.70
N ARG A 35 -11.64 -18.71 7.92
CA ARG A 35 -10.85 -18.20 9.05
C ARG A 35 -9.34 -18.26 8.76
N LYS A 36 -8.86 -19.38 8.20
CA LYS A 36 -7.44 -19.58 7.84
C LYS A 36 -7.01 -18.59 6.76
N ALA A 37 -7.80 -18.40 5.71
CA ALA A 37 -7.53 -17.47 4.62
C ALA A 37 -7.49 -16.02 5.10
N THR A 38 -8.46 -15.61 5.92
CA THR A 38 -8.52 -14.26 6.51
C THR A 38 -7.30 -13.97 7.38
N ARG A 39 -6.92 -14.92 8.25
CA ARG A 39 -5.71 -14.80 9.09
C ARG A 39 -4.44 -14.74 8.25
N LYS A 40 -4.34 -15.55 7.19
CA LYS A 40 -3.19 -15.56 6.28
C LYS A 40 -3.07 -14.22 5.54
N ALA A 41 -4.17 -13.65 5.07
CA ALA A 41 -4.20 -12.34 4.43
C ALA A 41 -3.74 -11.24 5.39
N GLY A 42 -4.25 -11.23 6.63
CA GLY A 42 -3.84 -10.28 7.66
C GLY A 42 -2.34 -10.35 7.96
N ARG A 43 -1.83 -11.52 8.37
CA ARG A 43 -0.40 -11.72 8.65
C ARG A 43 0.50 -11.30 7.48
N LYS A 44 0.05 -11.54 6.24
CA LYS A 44 0.78 -11.19 5.02
C LYS A 44 0.81 -9.67 4.76
N ALA A 45 -0.24 -8.94 5.16
CA ALA A 45 -0.26 -7.48 5.15
C ALA A 45 0.68 -6.94 6.23
N ASP A 46 0.53 -7.42 7.47
CA ASP A 46 1.30 -6.94 8.62
C ASP A 46 2.81 -7.12 8.38
N LYS A 47 3.25 -8.28 7.90
CA LYS A 47 4.65 -8.53 7.54
C LYS A 47 5.19 -7.53 6.51
N ARG A 48 4.38 -7.13 5.54
CA ARG A 48 4.83 -6.17 4.51
C ARG A 48 4.84 -4.74 5.01
N LEU A 49 3.91 -4.39 5.89
CA LEU A 49 3.87 -3.07 6.51
C LEU A 49 5.10 -2.88 7.41
N ILE A 50 5.46 -3.90 8.19
CA ILE A 50 6.70 -3.89 8.99
C ILE A 50 7.93 -3.76 8.10
N ALA A 51 7.99 -4.48 6.97
CA ALA A 51 9.12 -4.37 6.04
C ALA A 51 9.28 -2.96 5.47
N VAL A 52 8.16 -2.29 5.13
CA VAL A 52 8.18 -0.90 4.62
C VAL A 52 8.66 0.10 5.68
N VAL A 53 8.34 -0.16 6.96
CA VAL A 53 8.83 0.66 8.09
C VAL A 53 10.34 0.55 8.24
N ALA A 54 10.90 -0.64 8.01
CA ALA A 54 12.34 -0.88 8.11
C ALA A 54 13.11 -0.35 6.89
N ASP A 55 12.54 -0.47 5.69
CA ASP A 55 13.14 -0.05 4.44
C ASP A 55 12.05 0.42 3.46
N THR A 56 12.07 1.71 3.15
CA THR A 56 11.05 2.35 2.31
C THR A 56 11.49 2.34 0.85
N ASP A 57 11.28 1.19 0.22
CA ASP A 57 11.33 1.01 -1.24
C ASP A 57 9.91 1.10 -1.85
N ASP A 58 9.76 1.75 -3.01
CA ASP A 58 8.50 1.92 -3.73
C ASP A 58 7.84 0.57 -4.07
N ALA A 59 8.65 -0.44 -4.44
CA ALA A 59 8.11 -1.77 -4.70
C ALA A 59 7.66 -2.46 -3.40
N ALA A 60 8.31 -2.20 -2.26
CA ALA A 60 7.85 -2.65 -0.94
C ALA A 60 6.52 -1.97 -0.55
N LEU A 61 6.41 -0.65 -0.72
CA LEU A 61 5.19 0.14 -0.50
C LEU A 61 4.01 -0.39 -1.32
N HIS A 62 4.22 -0.60 -2.62
CA HIS A 62 3.18 -1.14 -3.51
C HIS A 62 2.72 -2.54 -3.09
N ARG A 63 3.67 -3.41 -2.72
CA ARG A 63 3.36 -4.76 -2.21
C ARG A 63 2.59 -4.69 -0.89
N ALA A 64 2.96 -3.78 0.02
CA ALA A 64 2.26 -3.57 1.27
C ALA A 64 0.82 -3.08 1.05
N ARG A 65 0.63 -2.08 0.16
CA ARG A 65 -0.69 -1.57 -0.23
C ARG A 65 -1.58 -2.67 -0.80
N LYS A 66 -1.08 -3.48 -1.75
CA LYS A 66 -1.82 -4.62 -2.31
C LYS A 66 -2.20 -5.63 -1.22
N ALA A 67 -1.31 -5.90 -0.27
CA ALA A 67 -1.58 -6.83 0.82
C ALA A 67 -2.62 -6.29 1.83
N ALA A 68 -2.52 -5.00 2.21
CA ALA A 68 -3.52 -4.34 3.06
C ALA A 68 -4.92 -4.34 2.42
N LYS A 69 -5.02 -4.03 1.12
CA LYS A 69 -6.29 -4.11 0.38
C LYS A 69 -6.88 -5.52 0.39
N ARG A 70 -6.04 -6.54 0.18
CA ARG A 70 -6.45 -7.96 0.27
C ARG A 70 -6.91 -8.35 1.68
N ALA A 71 -6.21 -7.88 2.73
CA ALA A 71 -6.59 -8.15 4.11
C ALA A 71 -7.91 -7.47 4.49
N ARG A 72 -8.16 -6.24 4.01
CA ARG A 72 -9.45 -5.54 4.15
C ARG A 72 -10.58 -6.34 3.53
N TYR A 73 -10.45 -6.72 2.26
CA TYR A 73 -11.51 -7.48 1.58
C TYR A 73 -11.72 -8.87 2.19
N ALA A 74 -10.64 -9.55 2.62
CA ALA A 74 -10.79 -10.81 3.33
C ALA A 74 -11.58 -10.64 4.64
N ALA A 75 -11.32 -9.56 5.39
CA ALA A 75 -12.08 -9.26 6.60
C ALA A 75 -13.55 -8.95 6.30
N GLU A 76 -13.83 -8.12 5.27
CA GLU A 76 -15.20 -7.78 4.86
C GLU A 76 -16.00 -9.02 4.44
N LEU A 77 -15.40 -9.90 3.62
CA LEU A 77 -16.03 -11.13 3.14
C LEU A 77 -16.21 -12.18 4.23
N ALA A 78 -15.36 -12.19 5.26
CA ALA A 78 -15.44 -13.15 6.36
C ALA A 78 -16.52 -12.80 7.42
N ARG A 79 -17.31 -11.73 7.21
CA ARG A 79 -18.37 -11.29 8.13
C ARG A 79 -19.33 -12.41 8.57
N PRO A 80 -19.81 -13.32 7.70
CA PRO A 80 -20.70 -14.41 8.10
C PRO A 80 -20.06 -15.41 9.08
N VAL A 81 -18.73 -15.55 9.06
CA VAL A 81 -17.99 -16.56 9.85
C VAL A 81 -17.33 -15.96 11.09
N LEU A 82 -16.90 -14.70 11.02
CA LEU A 82 -16.12 -14.02 12.07
C LEU A 82 -16.93 -12.98 12.86
N GLY A 83 -18.16 -12.70 12.42
CA GLY A 83 -19.06 -11.71 13.04
C GLY A 83 -18.76 -10.27 12.62
N LYS A 84 -19.81 -9.43 12.63
CA LYS A 84 -19.79 -8.03 12.19
C LYS A 84 -18.76 -7.19 12.96
N LYS A 85 -18.80 -7.21 14.29
CA LYS A 85 -17.95 -6.35 15.14
C LYS A 85 -16.46 -6.51 14.83
N LYS A 86 -15.97 -7.75 14.79
CA LYS A 86 -14.56 -8.09 14.55
C LYS A 86 -14.11 -7.72 13.14
N THR A 87 -14.93 -8.04 12.14
CA THR A 87 -14.62 -7.80 10.73
C THR A 87 -14.64 -6.32 10.38
N THR A 88 -15.63 -5.56 10.87
CA THR A 88 -15.69 -4.11 10.68
C THR A 88 -14.49 -3.41 11.30
N LYS A 89 -14.10 -3.77 12.53
CA LYS A 89 -12.89 -3.20 13.17
C LYS A 89 -11.64 -3.45 12.33
N LYS A 90 -11.41 -4.70 11.90
CA LYS A 90 -10.24 -5.07 11.09
C LYS A 90 -10.24 -4.41 9.70
N ALA A 91 -11.39 -4.32 9.05
CA ALA A 91 -11.52 -3.64 7.77
C ALA A 91 -11.21 -2.15 7.90
N ALA A 92 -11.68 -1.49 8.97
CA ALA A 92 -11.38 -0.10 9.26
C ALA A 92 -9.90 0.15 9.53
N GLU A 93 -9.22 -0.73 10.27
CA GLU A 93 -7.77 -0.66 10.49
C GLU A 93 -7.00 -0.67 9.16
N TYR A 94 -7.27 -1.65 8.28
CA TYR A 94 -6.61 -1.70 6.97
C TYR A 94 -7.02 -0.57 6.03
N LYS A 95 -8.23 0.00 6.18
CA LYS A 95 -8.67 1.17 5.43
C LYS A 95 -7.82 2.39 5.78
N LYS A 96 -7.56 2.65 7.07
CA LYS A 96 -6.69 3.77 7.51
C LYS A 96 -5.30 3.67 6.90
N ILE A 97 -4.71 2.47 6.95
CA ILE A 97 -3.40 2.19 6.34
C ILE A 97 -3.43 2.42 4.84
N GLN A 98 -4.48 1.93 4.16
CA GLN A 98 -4.65 2.13 2.73
C GLN A 98 -4.72 3.62 2.38
N THR A 99 -5.43 4.44 3.16
CA THR A 99 -5.54 5.89 2.93
C THR A 99 -4.16 6.55 2.93
N VAL A 100 -3.38 6.37 4.00
CA VAL A 100 -2.06 6.99 4.13
C VAL A 100 -1.10 6.53 3.01
N LEU A 101 -1.09 5.23 2.71
CA LEU A 101 -0.26 4.70 1.62
C LEU A 101 -0.71 5.19 0.23
N SER A 102 -2.00 5.51 0.06
CA SER A 102 -2.52 6.04 -1.21
C SER A 102 -2.14 7.50 -1.37
N GLU A 103 -2.29 8.32 -0.33
CA GLU A 103 -1.86 9.74 -0.34
C GLU A 103 -0.38 9.90 -0.67
N HIS A 104 0.46 9.00 -0.14
CA HIS A 104 1.88 8.95 -0.50
C HIS A 104 2.09 8.64 -1.99
N GLN A 105 1.49 7.56 -2.50
CA GLN A 105 1.63 7.18 -3.91
C GLN A 105 1.11 8.29 -4.84
N ASP A 106 -0.01 8.91 -4.49
CA ASP A 106 -0.63 9.98 -5.27
C ASP A 106 0.32 11.18 -5.33
N SER A 107 1.04 11.48 -4.25
CA SER A 107 2.06 12.53 -4.20
C SER A 107 3.28 12.22 -5.08
N VAL A 108 3.75 10.97 -5.06
CA VAL A 108 4.87 10.52 -5.92
C VAL A 108 4.48 10.63 -7.40
N VAL A 109 3.31 10.10 -7.77
CA VAL A 109 2.79 10.16 -9.14
C VAL A 109 2.53 11.60 -9.59
N ALA A 110 1.99 12.45 -8.71
CA ALA A 110 1.77 13.86 -9.01
C ALA A 110 3.12 14.58 -9.25
N ALA A 111 4.13 14.33 -8.43
CA ALA A 111 5.46 14.94 -8.61
C ALA A 111 6.12 14.53 -9.94
N GLU A 112 5.98 13.27 -10.35
CA GLU A 112 6.49 12.77 -11.64
C GLU A 112 5.70 13.33 -12.83
N THR A 113 4.37 13.39 -12.71
CA THR A 113 3.49 13.97 -13.73
C THR A 113 3.83 15.45 -13.94
N LEU A 114 3.97 16.22 -12.86
CA LEU A 114 4.34 17.63 -12.92
C LEU A 114 5.71 17.86 -13.54
N ARG A 115 6.69 16.99 -13.24
CA ARG A 115 8.01 17.03 -13.90
C ARG A 115 7.88 16.81 -15.41
N THR A 116 7.09 15.81 -15.82
CA THR A 116 6.90 15.47 -17.24
C THR A 116 6.19 16.60 -17.99
N LEU A 117 5.18 17.21 -17.38
CA LEU A 117 4.47 18.35 -17.98
C LEU A 117 5.37 19.58 -18.09
N GLY A 118 6.09 19.94 -17.02
CA GLY A 118 7.01 21.08 -17.04
C GLY A 118 8.17 20.94 -18.04
N ALA A 119 8.62 19.71 -18.31
CA ALA A 119 9.61 19.45 -19.36
C ALA A 119 9.05 19.65 -20.78
N ARG A 120 7.74 19.43 -20.98
CA ARG A 120 7.08 19.63 -22.29
C ARG A 120 6.77 21.09 -22.56
N THR A 121 6.37 21.86 -21.54
CA THR A 121 6.04 23.29 -21.72
C THR A 121 7.25 24.19 -21.95
N GLY A 122 8.48 23.68 -21.95
CA GLY A 122 9.67 24.41 -22.40
C GLY A 122 9.91 24.36 -23.91
N THR A 123 9.02 23.71 -24.68
CA THR A 123 9.23 23.46 -26.13
C THR A 123 8.49 24.42 -27.06
N THR A 124 7.59 25.27 -26.53
CA THR A 124 6.82 26.25 -27.31
C THR A 124 7.18 27.68 -26.86
N PRO A 125 7.41 28.64 -27.78
CA PRO A 125 7.62 30.04 -27.41
C PRO A 125 6.45 30.60 -26.57
N GLY A 126 6.75 31.17 -25.41
CA GLY A 126 5.75 31.75 -24.50
C GLY A 126 5.25 30.84 -23.37
N GLU A 127 5.58 29.55 -23.42
CA GLU A 127 5.31 28.62 -22.32
C GLU A 127 6.52 28.51 -21.38
N ASN A 128 6.27 28.35 -20.06
CA ASN A 128 7.34 28.11 -19.09
C ASN A 128 7.00 26.96 -18.13
N GLY A 129 8.04 26.25 -17.67
CA GLY A 129 7.92 25.16 -16.71
C GLY A 129 7.78 25.61 -15.25
N PHE A 130 7.82 26.92 -14.97
CA PHE A 130 7.97 27.46 -13.61
C PHE A 130 6.79 27.09 -12.70
N ALA A 131 5.56 27.23 -13.20
CA ALA A 131 4.36 26.86 -12.44
C ALA A 131 4.34 25.37 -12.05
N PHE A 132 4.77 24.48 -12.95
CA PHE A 132 4.92 23.05 -12.66
C PHE A 132 6.01 22.77 -11.63
N GLY A 133 7.11 23.52 -11.67
CA GLY A 133 8.16 23.49 -10.66
C GLY A 133 7.63 23.86 -9.27
N LEU A 134 6.86 24.95 -9.17
CA LEU A 134 6.25 25.40 -7.91
C LEU A 134 5.25 24.38 -7.36
N LEU A 135 4.39 23.83 -8.21
CA LEU A 135 3.43 22.79 -7.81
C LEU A 135 4.17 21.53 -7.33
N ARG A 136 5.22 21.11 -8.04
CA ARG A 136 6.03 19.95 -7.65
C ARG A 136 6.70 20.17 -6.31
N ALA A 137 7.28 21.35 -6.08
CA ALA A 137 7.89 21.72 -4.80
C ALA A 137 6.88 21.65 -3.65
N ARG A 138 5.63 22.09 -3.87
CA ARG A 138 4.53 21.96 -2.89
C ARG A 138 4.12 20.51 -2.68
N THR A 139 4.09 19.67 -3.70
CA THR A 139 3.78 18.23 -3.55
C THR A 139 4.87 17.51 -2.75
N THR A 140 6.14 17.83 -2.98
CA THR A 140 7.27 17.23 -2.26
C THR A 140 7.45 17.80 -0.85
N GLY A 141 7.13 19.08 -0.64
CA GLY A 141 7.24 19.79 0.64
C GLY A 141 5.98 19.72 1.52
N SER A 142 4.83 19.34 0.95
CA SER A 142 3.61 19.07 1.70
C SER A 142 3.86 17.95 2.72
N PRO A 143 3.16 17.92 3.87
CA PRO A 143 3.18 16.79 4.78
C PRO A 143 3.01 15.45 4.05
N ALA A 144 2.33 15.40 2.89
CA ALA A 144 2.21 14.22 2.03
C ALA A 144 3.58 13.63 1.52
N GLY A 145 4.64 14.44 1.41
CA GLY A 145 6.03 13.99 1.20
C GLY A 145 6.73 13.52 2.48
N ALA A 146 6.40 14.12 3.63
CA ALA A 146 6.80 13.67 4.98
C ALA A 146 6.01 12.43 5.47
N SER A 147 5.11 11.88 4.65
CA SER A 147 4.32 10.68 4.92
C SER A 147 5.14 9.43 5.11
N ARG A 148 6.43 9.42 4.75
CA ARG A 148 7.32 8.30 5.09
C ARG A 148 7.32 8.10 6.60
N HIS A 149 7.58 9.14 7.38
CA HIS A 149 7.63 9.06 8.85
C HIS A 149 6.24 8.96 9.49
N ARG A 150 5.21 9.65 8.97
CA ARG A 150 3.86 9.55 9.56
C ARG A 150 3.15 8.24 9.27
N ALA A 151 3.38 7.61 8.11
CA ALA A 151 2.86 6.28 7.83
C ALA A 151 3.52 5.27 8.77
N THR A 152 4.84 5.33 8.94
CA THR A 152 5.56 4.45 9.88
C THR A 152 5.17 4.71 11.33
N ASP A 153 4.97 5.97 11.74
CA ASP A 153 4.53 6.31 13.09
C ASP A 153 3.09 5.91 13.34
N GLN A 154 2.13 6.17 12.44
CA GLN A 154 0.76 5.67 12.61
C GLN A 154 0.69 4.13 12.58
N LEU A 155 1.54 3.48 11.79
CA LEU A 155 1.68 2.02 11.80
C LEU A 155 2.28 1.54 13.13
N ALA A 156 3.26 2.24 13.72
CA ALA A 156 3.83 1.91 15.02
C ALA A 156 2.81 2.14 16.17
N HIS A 157 2.08 3.24 16.17
CA HIS A 157 1.16 3.62 17.25
C HIS A 157 -0.18 2.87 17.21
N SER A 158 -0.67 2.44 16.02
CA SER A 158 -1.97 1.76 15.90
C SER A 158 -1.92 0.23 15.90
N TRP A 159 -0.73 -0.38 15.74
CA TRP A 159 -0.59 -1.83 15.54
C TRP A 159 0.39 -2.54 16.48
N VAL A 160 1.13 -1.84 17.35
CA VAL A 160 1.94 -2.48 18.40
C VAL A 160 1.02 -2.93 19.55
N GLY A 161 0.37 -4.08 19.36
CA GLY A 161 -0.04 -4.97 20.45
C GLY A 161 1.11 -5.92 20.81
N PRO A 162 1.07 -6.59 21.98
CA PRO A 162 2.25 -6.97 22.79
C PRO A 162 3.16 -8.07 22.23
N ARG A 163 3.07 -8.44 20.96
CA ARG A 163 3.69 -9.68 20.45
C ARG A 163 4.78 -9.55 19.41
N VAL A 164 5.07 -8.38 18.84
CA VAL A 164 6.11 -8.29 17.81
C VAL A 164 6.83 -6.93 17.87
N VAL A 165 8.05 -6.99 18.39
CA VAL A 165 9.22 -6.15 18.10
C VAL A 165 9.13 -4.67 18.47
N ARG A 166 9.83 -4.35 19.56
CA ARG A 166 10.27 -3.00 19.95
C ARG A 166 11.22 -2.49 18.85
N VAL A 167 10.69 -1.79 17.85
CA VAL A 167 11.52 -1.07 16.87
C VAL A 167 12.14 0.11 17.62
N ARG A 168 13.41 -0.04 18.03
CA ARG A 168 14.20 1.06 18.57
C ARG A 168 14.54 1.98 17.40
N VAL A 169 13.76 3.05 17.25
CA VAL A 169 14.14 4.17 16.38
C VAL A 169 15.38 4.80 17.01
N GLY A 170 16.55 4.47 16.48
CA GLY A 170 17.79 5.14 16.85
C GLY A 170 17.74 6.60 16.42
N PRO A 171 18.42 7.52 17.14
CA PRO A 171 18.43 8.92 16.78
C PRO A 171 19.03 9.08 15.38
N GLN A 172 18.37 9.92 14.58
CA GLN A 172 18.76 10.32 13.23
C GLN A 172 20.21 10.85 13.28
N PRO A 173 21.18 10.26 12.54
CA PRO A 173 22.53 10.78 12.56
C PRO A 173 22.54 12.15 11.88
N ALA A 174 22.92 13.16 12.66
CA ALA A 174 23.32 14.45 12.13
C ALA A 174 24.46 14.23 11.13
N GLN A 175 24.38 14.99 10.05
CA GLN A 175 25.26 14.97 8.90
C GLN A 175 26.74 14.85 9.31
N SER A 176 27.42 13.81 8.85
CA SER A 176 28.85 13.89 8.57
C SER A 176 29.26 12.79 7.59
N VAL A 177 29.93 13.25 6.55
CA VAL A 177 30.58 12.48 5.51
C VAL A 177 31.59 11.52 6.16
N THR A 178 31.63 10.27 5.68
CA THR A 178 32.82 9.45 5.35
C THR A 178 32.62 7.97 5.72
N ARG A 179 32.84 7.12 4.70
CA ARG A 179 33.22 5.69 4.75
C ARG A 179 32.15 4.62 4.95
N ALA A 180 32.11 3.74 3.95
CA ALA A 180 31.42 2.46 3.92
C ALA A 180 31.93 1.51 5.01
N GLN A 181 31.02 0.85 5.73
CA GLN A 181 31.21 -0.52 6.24
C GLN A 181 29.87 -1.26 6.31
N THR A 182 29.83 -2.35 5.54
CA THR A 182 28.85 -3.43 5.57
C THR A 182 29.02 -4.21 6.87
N TRP A 183 27.93 -4.55 7.57
CA TRP A 183 27.94 -5.61 8.59
C TRP A 183 26.69 -6.49 8.51
N VAL A 184 26.95 -7.77 8.23
CA VAL A 184 26.07 -8.92 8.41
C VAL A 184 26.44 -9.56 9.74
N VAL A 185 25.50 -9.66 10.69
CA VAL A 185 25.62 -10.52 11.89
C VAL A 185 24.21 -11.04 12.20
N ALA A 186 23.88 -12.26 11.76
CA ALA A 186 24.05 -13.54 12.46
C ALA A 186 23.12 -13.67 13.69
N ALA A 187 22.15 -14.58 13.56
CA ALA A 187 21.26 -15.02 14.62
C ALA A 187 22.01 -15.87 15.65
N LYS A 188 21.68 -15.69 16.94
CA LYS A 188 21.83 -16.75 17.93
C LYS A 188 20.85 -16.57 19.10
N ASP A 189 20.20 -17.70 19.40
CA ASP A 189 19.34 -18.10 20.52
C ASP A 189 17.98 -17.40 20.75
#